data_AF-A0A2V6LZ47-F1
#
_entry.id   AF-A0A2V6LZ47-F1
#
_cell.length_a   1.000
_cell.length_b   1.000
_cell.length_c   1.000
_cell.angle_alpha   90.00
_cell.angle_beta   90.00
_cell.angle_gamma   90.00
#
_symmetry.space_group_name_H-M   'P 1'
#
loop_
_entity.id
_entity.type
_entity.pdbx_description
1 polymer ?
#
loop_
_entity_poly.entity_id
_entity_poly.type
_entity_poly.pdbx_seq_one_letter_code
_entity_poly.pdbx_strand_id
1 'polypeptide(L)'
;MHLQSLELFGFKSFADKTIFNFHEGVTAIVGPNGCGKSNVCDAVRWVLGEQSAKSLRGGEMADVIFNGAESRKPLGFAEVSLNFTECSEELGVAWHEVRVTRRIYRDGNSEYFLNKTGCRLKDIHSLFADTGVGRAAYSIMEQGKIDLILSSRPEDRRSVFEEAAGITKYKTQKKEALRKLEATEANLLRIGDIIKEVKRQIGSLQRQAGKARRYQALHADLQVLDTHFSHRKLQSLEQELNECTAEIARVSDTEQATRNEINEGEAKLAAARRELDAADEKITDARAKVQQLENEIASHRHRIEFNEKHGAELRQWIERSQREIEDAQLCQPHIRLFFLAQRLVPLRLKEGGLLSIASDLFFKFRALHLELLNLCVCRCDLALESRALKFERLQFALCRVLFVFELGNFRRRCGLCELCLLI
;
A
#
# COMPACT_ATOMS: atom_id res chain seq x y z
N MET A 1 -6.47 98.75 -22.07
CA MET A 1 -6.58 98.16 -20.72
C MET A 1 -6.26 99.20 -19.67
N HIS A 2 -7.20 99.46 -18.78
CA HIS A 2 -7.05 100.34 -17.63
C HIS A 2 -7.22 99.54 -16.32
N LEU A 3 -6.46 99.88 -15.27
CA LEU A 3 -6.69 99.34 -13.92
C LEU A 3 -7.72 100.23 -13.24
N GLN A 4 -8.94 99.73 -13.03
CA GLN A 4 -10.05 100.50 -12.47
C GLN A 4 -10.00 100.52 -10.93
N SER A 5 -9.76 99.38 -10.29
CA SER A 5 -9.72 99.30 -8.82
C SER A 5 -8.92 98.12 -8.28
N LEU A 6 -8.43 98.28 -7.04
CA LEU A 6 -7.78 97.28 -6.21
C LEU A 6 -8.57 97.12 -4.91
N GLU A 7 -9.12 95.93 -4.69
CA GLU A 7 -9.80 95.57 -3.43
C GLU A 7 -8.84 94.73 -2.58
N LEU A 8 -8.58 95.16 -1.33
CA LEU A 8 -7.76 94.47 -0.33
C LEU A 8 -8.63 94.02 0.83
N PHE A 9 -8.44 92.80 1.32
CA PHE A 9 -9.02 92.31 2.58
C PHE A 9 -8.03 91.40 3.32
N GLY A 10 -7.76 91.69 4.59
CA GLY A 10 -6.81 90.93 5.41
C GLY A 10 -5.37 90.89 4.89
N PHE A 11 -4.98 91.75 3.94
CA PHE A 11 -3.66 91.74 3.32
C PHE A 11 -2.68 92.68 4.04
N LYS A 12 -1.63 92.13 4.65
CA LYS A 12 -0.60 92.83 5.42
C LYS A 12 -1.20 93.84 6.41
N SER A 13 -1.09 95.14 6.14
CA SER A 13 -1.59 96.24 6.98
C SER A 13 -3.10 96.50 6.82
N PHE A 14 -3.76 95.92 5.82
CA PHE A 14 -5.15 96.18 5.48
C PHE A 14 -6.06 95.10 6.07
N ALA A 15 -6.46 95.30 7.32
CA ALA A 15 -7.36 94.38 8.03
C ALA A 15 -8.80 94.43 7.49
N ASP A 16 -9.38 95.62 7.33
CA ASP A 16 -10.72 95.80 6.77
C ASP A 16 -10.71 95.76 5.24
N LYS A 17 -11.88 95.52 4.64
CA LYS A 17 -12.05 95.62 3.20
C LYS A 17 -11.79 97.06 2.75
N THR A 18 -10.66 97.26 2.08
CA THR A 18 -10.19 98.56 1.59
C THR A 18 -10.26 98.55 0.07
N ILE A 19 -10.87 99.57 -0.54
CA ILE A 19 -10.99 99.69 -2.00
C ILE A 19 -10.24 100.93 -2.45
N PHE A 20 -9.23 100.74 -3.30
CA PHE A 20 -8.57 101.81 -4.03
C PHE A 20 -9.17 101.88 -5.42
N ASN A 21 -9.83 103.00 -5.73
CA ASN A 21 -10.22 103.32 -7.11
C ASN A 21 -9.06 104.08 -7.75
N PHE A 22 -8.73 103.74 -8.99
CA PHE A 22 -7.76 104.48 -9.79
C PHE A 22 -8.51 105.27 -10.87
N HIS A 23 -7.85 106.31 -11.36
CA HIS A 23 -8.33 107.14 -12.46
C HIS A 23 -7.26 107.19 -13.54
N GLU A 24 -7.67 107.53 -14.77
CA GLU A 24 -6.75 107.76 -15.87
C GLU A 24 -5.73 108.87 -15.56
N GLY A 25 -4.53 108.74 -16.13
CA GLY A 25 -3.40 109.62 -15.82
C GLY A 25 -2.60 109.14 -14.60
N VAL A 26 -2.31 110.05 -13.66
CA VAL A 26 -1.31 109.83 -12.59
C VAL A 26 -1.99 109.77 -11.21
N THR A 27 -2.09 108.58 -10.64
CA THR A 27 -2.52 108.38 -9.25
C THR A 27 -1.32 108.36 -8.29
N ALA A 28 -1.29 109.24 -7.29
CA ALA A 28 -0.20 109.35 -6.31
C ALA A 28 -0.60 108.83 -4.92
N ILE A 29 0.10 107.80 -4.41
CA ILE A 29 -0.13 107.24 -3.07
C ILE A 29 0.82 107.87 -2.06
N VAL A 30 0.30 108.83 -1.28
CA VAL A 30 1.06 109.59 -0.26
C VAL A 30 0.72 109.16 1.17
N GLY A 31 1.60 109.46 2.13
CA GLY A 31 1.42 109.17 3.55
C GLY A 31 2.74 109.03 4.32
N PRO A 32 2.70 108.99 5.67
CA PRO A 32 3.90 108.89 6.52
C PRO A 32 4.65 107.56 6.36
N ASN A 33 5.83 107.43 6.96
CA ASN A 33 6.54 106.14 6.97
C ASN A 33 5.81 105.14 7.89
N GLY A 34 5.85 103.86 7.53
CA GLY A 34 5.10 102.79 8.21
C GLY A 34 3.64 102.60 7.76
N CYS A 35 2.95 103.58 7.16
CA CYS A 35 1.51 103.49 6.83
C CYS A 35 1.12 102.54 5.66
N GLY A 36 1.95 101.55 5.33
CA GLY A 36 1.59 100.51 4.36
C GLY A 36 1.68 100.88 2.88
N LYS A 37 2.18 102.07 2.50
CA LYS A 37 2.32 102.51 1.09
C LYS A 37 2.87 101.42 0.15
N SER A 38 4.00 100.80 0.50
CA SER A 38 4.62 99.73 -0.31
C SER A 38 3.76 98.48 -0.39
N ASN A 39 2.95 98.19 0.64
CA ASN A 39 2.08 97.01 0.67
C ASN A 39 1.01 97.06 -0.43
N VAL A 40 0.59 98.25 -0.88
CA VAL A 40 -0.33 98.40 -2.03
C VAL A 40 0.35 97.87 -3.31
N CYS A 41 1.62 98.22 -3.54
CA CYS A 41 2.40 97.75 -4.68
C CYS A 41 2.70 96.25 -4.59
N ASP A 42 2.97 95.74 -3.38
CA ASP A 42 3.15 94.31 -3.14
C ASP A 42 1.86 93.51 -3.40
N ALA A 43 0.68 94.06 -3.06
CA ALA A 43 -0.62 93.44 -3.32
C ALA A 43 -0.89 93.25 -4.82
N VAL A 44 -0.56 94.26 -5.64
CA VAL A 44 -0.66 94.18 -7.11
C VAL A 44 0.20 93.03 -7.65
N ARG A 45 1.50 92.96 -7.26
CA ARG A 45 2.39 91.85 -7.68
C ARG A 45 1.92 90.49 -7.18
N TRP A 46 1.35 90.44 -5.99
CA TRP A 46 0.87 89.19 -5.39
C TRP A 46 -0.32 88.62 -6.16
N VAL A 47 -1.31 89.42 -6.56
CA VAL A 47 -2.40 88.96 -7.46
C VAL A 47 -1.87 88.53 -8.82
N LEU A 48 -0.95 89.28 -9.41
CA LEU A 48 -0.39 89.00 -10.75
C LEU A 48 0.52 87.75 -10.80
N GLY A 49 0.80 87.15 -9.63
CA GLY A 49 1.33 85.79 -9.55
C GLY A 49 2.65 85.61 -8.80
N GLU A 50 3.18 86.63 -8.11
CA GLU A 50 4.46 86.46 -7.42
C GLU A 50 4.38 85.40 -6.30
N GLN A 51 5.35 84.48 -6.30
CA GLN A 51 5.43 83.32 -5.40
C GLN A 51 6.54 83.47 -4.34
N SER A 52 7.41 84.46 -4.47
CA SER A 52 8.50 84.73 -3.53
C SER A 52 8.03 85.59 -2.36
N ALA A 53 7.84 84.97 -1.19
CA ALA A 53 7.55 85.69 0.06
C ALA A 53 8.60 86.78 0.36
N LYS A 54 9.88 86.48 0.10
CA LYS A 54 11.00 87.44 0.22
C LYS A 54 10.84 88.66 -0.70
N SER A 55 10.35 88.48 -1.94
CA SER A 55 10.06 89.60 -2.84
C SER A 55 8.91 90.46 -2.33
N LEU A 56 7.98 89.86 -1.58
CA LEU A 56 6.86 90.50 -0.92
C LEU A 56 7.20 90.94 0.52
N ARG A 57 8.49 90.98 0.88
CA ARG A 57 8.99 91.47 2.20
C ARG A 57 8.46 90.67 3.42
N GLY A 58 8.09 89.40 3.21
CA GLY A 58 7.78 88.43 4.27
C GLY A 58 8.82 87.31 4.35
N GLY A 59 8.75 86.48 5.38
CA GLY A 59 9.53 85.24 5.49
C GLY A 59 8.82 84.08 4.78
N GLU A 60 7.57 83.84 5.15
CA GLU A 60 6.68 82.83 4.56
C GLU A 60 5.57 83.47 3.73
N MET A 61 4.94 82.70 2.83
CA MET A 61 3.83 83.23 2.02
C MET A 61 2.58 83.51 2.88
N ALA A 62 2.45 82.89 4.06
CA ALA A 62 1.40 83.20 5.02
C ALA A 62 1.55 84.59 5.68
N ASP A 63 2.76 85.20 5.67
CA ASP A 63 3.01 86.54 6.25
C ASP A 63 2.30 87.67 5.50
N VAL A 64 1.71 87.40 4.33
CA VAL A 64 0.84 88.37 3.64
C VAL A 64 -0.52 88.51 4.33
N ILE A 65 -0.86 87.64 5.28
CA ILE A 65 -2.10 87.70 6.07
C ILE A 65 -1.93 88.63 7.28
N PHE A 66 -2.92 89.47 7.54
CA PHE A 66 -2.95 90.35 8.71
C PHE A 66 -2.86 89.53 10.02
N ASN A 67 -1.71 89.63 10.67
CA ASN A 67 -1.38 88.91 11.91
C ASN A 67 -1.89 89.59 13.19
N GLY A 68 -2.73 90.63 13.06
CA GLY A 68 -3.32 91.35 14.19
C GLY A 68 -2.61 92.66 14.52
N ALA A 69 -3.22 93.41 15.43
CA ALA A 69 -2.70 94.62 16.07
C ALA A 69 -3.30 94.71 17.49
N GLU A 70 -2.82 95.63 18.33
CA GLU A 70 -3.29 95.78 19.72
C GLU A 70 -4.81 95.89 19.87
N SER A 71 -5.48 96.53 18.89
CA SER A 71 -6.93 96.71 18.84
C SER A 71 -7.69 95.69 17.97
N ARG A 72 -7.01 94.76 17.28
CA ARG A 72 -7.60 93.93 16.20
C ARG A 72 -7.03 92.52 16.17
N LYS A 73 -7.91 91.51 16.20
CA LYS A 73 -7.53 90.09 16.10
C LYS A 73 -6.91 89.74 14.73
N PRO A 74 -6.00 88.75 14.67
CA PRO A 74 -5.51 88.21 13.40
C PRO A 74 -6.64 87.64 12.53
N LEU A 75 -6.47 87.71 11.21
CA LEU A 75 -7.40 87.14 10.23
C LEU A 75 -6.92 85.76 9.75
N GLY A 76 -7.86 84.92 9.30
CA GLY A 76 -7.61 83.55 8.84
C GLY A 76 -7.18 83.43 7.37
N PHE A 77 -7.45 84.46 6.57
CA PHE A 77 -7.07 84.54 5.16
C PHE A 77 -6.77 85.98 4.74
N ALA A 78 -6.05 86.14 3.64
CA ALA A 78 -5.94 87.39 2.88
C ALA A 78 -6.56 87.20 1.50
N GLU A 79 -7.22 88.23 0.99
CA GLU A 79 -7.77 88.32 -0.36
C GLU A 79 -7.39 89.66 -1.00
N VAL A 80 -6.99 89.61 -2.26
CA VAL A 80 -6.74 90.79 -3.09
C VAL A 80 -7.42 90.58 -4.44
N SER A 81 -8.09 91.60 -4.96
CA SER A 81 -8.66 91.61 -6.32
C SER A 81 -8.20 92.84 -7.10
N LEU A 82 -7.73 92.64 -8.33
CA LEU A 82 -7.57 93.71 -9.34
C LEU A 82 -8.72 93.65 -10.32
N ASN A 83 -9.34 94.80 -10.61
CA ASN A 83 -10.38 94.95 -11.63
C ASN A 83 -9.81 95.77 -12.80
N PHE A 84 -9.70 95.15 -13.97
CA PHE A 84 -9.26 95.80 -15.21
C PHE A 84 -10.43 96.05 -16.15
N THR A 85 -10.49 97.23 -16.76
CA THR A 85 -11.46 97.60 -17.80
C THR A 85 -10.78 97.76 -19.15
N GLU A 86 -11.56 97.75 -20.23
CA GLU A 86 -11.08 97.98 -21.61
C GLU A 86 -9.94 97.01 -22.01
N CYS A 87 -10.14 95.74 -21.65
CA CYS A 87 -9.10 94.72 -21.66
C CYS A 87 -9.33 93.60 -22.68
N SER A 88 -10.42 93.66 -23.46
CA SER A 88 -10.83 92.63 -24.41
C SER A 88 -9.82 92.40 -25.53
N GLU A 89 -9.30 93.47 -26.15
CA GLU A 89 -8.34 93.38 -27.25
C GLU A 89 -6.94 92.94 -26.75
N GLU A 90 -6.45 93.54 -25.67
CA GLU A 90 -5.10 93.29 -25.13
C GLU A 90 -4.95 91.93 -24.45
N LEU A 91 -5.97 91.43 -23.75
CA LEU A 91 -5.96 90.11 -23.12
C LEU A 91 -6.52 89.00 -24.04
N GLY A 92 -7.07 89.36 -25.21
CA GLY A 92 -7.67 88.42 -26.15
C GLY A 92 -8.93 87.72 -25.61
N VAL A 93 -9.74 88.41 -24.80
CA VAL A 93 -10.93 87.86 -24.13
C VAL A 93 -12.22 88.56 -24.55
N ALA A 94 -13.34 87.84 -24.52
CA ALA A 94 -14.66 88.39 -24.84
C ALA A 94 -15.28 89.26 -23.72
N TRP A 95 -14.50 89.63 -22.70
CA TRP A 95 -14.98 90.40 -21.53
C TRP A 95 -14.40 91.82 -21.54
N HIS A 96 -15.26 92.81 -21.28
CA HIS A 96 -14.86 94.22 -21.13
C HIS A 96 -14.23 94.51 -19.76
N GLU A 97 -14.65 93.78 -18.72
CA GLU A 97 -14.08 93.82 -17.37
C GLU A 97 -13.45 92.45 -17.03
N VAL A 98 -12.24 92.47 -16.48
CA VAL A 98 -11.52 91.30 -15.98
C VAL A 98 -11.10 91.54 -14.53
N ARG A 99 -11.74 90.80 -13.62
CA ARG A 99 -11.42 90.71 -12.21
C ARG A 99 -10.50 89.53 -11.94
N VAL A 100 -9.31 89.80 -11.43
CA VAL A 100 -8.33 88.79 -11.02
C VAL A 100 -8.21 88.82 -9.50
N THR A 101 -8.64 87.74 -8.85
CA THR A 101 -8.62 87.61 -7.38
C THR A 101 -7.64 86.52 -6.98
N ARG A 102 -6.81 86.81 -5.97
CA ARG A 102 -5.98 85.81 -5.29
C ARG A 102 -6.34 85.80 -3.81
N ARG A 103 -6.46 84.59 -3.25
CA ARG A 103 -6.71 84.36 -1.83
C ARG A 103 -5.65 83.42 -1.26
N ILE A 104 -5.29 83.57 0.01
CA ILE A 104 -4.49 82.59 0.75
C ILE A 104 -5.00 82.43 2.18
N TYR A 105 -5.01 81.19 2.66
CA TYR A 105 -5.36 80.84 4.05
C TYR A 105 -4.09 80.52 4.87
N ARG A 106 -4.21 80.47 6.20
CA ARG A 106 -3.09 80.20 7.13
C ARG A 106 -2.42 78.82 6.98
N ASP A 107 -3.00 77.90 6.23
CA ASP A 107 -2.42 76.60 5.87
C ASP A 107 -1.45 76.68 4.66
N GLY A 108 -1.32 77.87 4.03
CA GLY A 108 -0.51 78.10 2.84
C GLY A 108 -1.23 77.87 1.50
N ASN A 109 -2.46 77.36 1.51
CA ASN A 109 -3.22 77.12 0.28
C ASN A 109 -3.59 78.45 -0.40
N SER A 110 -3.09 78.64 -1.63
CA SER A 110 -3.41 79.80 -2.47
C SER A 110 -4.46 79.45 -3.52
N GLU A 111 -5.60 80.14 -3.47
CA GLU A 111 -6.65 80.08 -4.49
C GLU A 111 -6.53 81.25 -5.47
N TYR A 112 -6.93 81.01 -6.72
CA TYR A 112 -6.90 81.99 -7.80
C TYR A 112 -8.25 81.97 -8.52
N PHE A 113 -8.79 83.16 -8.82
CA PHE A 113 -10.06 83.31 -9.51
C PHE A 113 -9.96 84.36 -10.62
N LEU A 114 -10.59 84.07 -11.75
CA LEU A 114 -10.78 84.96 -12.89
C LEU A 114 -12.29 85.17 -13.06
N ASN A 115 -12.78 86.40 -12.94
CA ASN A 115 -14.22 86.73 -12.96
C ASN A 115 -15.06 85.83 -12.02
N LYS A 116 -14.54 85.56 -10.81
CA LYS A 116 -15.08 84.65 -9.77
C LYS A 116 -15.03 83.14 -10.11
N THR A 117 -14.60 82.74 -11.30
CA THR A 117 -14.36 81.34 -11.65
C THR A 117 -12.96 80.91 -11.18
N GLY A 118 -12.86 79.79 -10.47
CA GLY A 118 -11.57 79.25 -10.02
C GLY A 118 -10.66 78.85 -11.19
N CYS A 119 -9.40 79.27 -11.15
CA CYS A 119 -8.40 79.04 -12.20
C CYS A 119 -7.04 78.62 -11.62
N ARG A 120 -6.07 78.29 -12.48
CA ARG A 120 -4.70 77.99 -12.06
C ARG A 120 -3.80 79.21 -12.25
N LEU A 121 -2.74 79.32 -11.45
CA LEU A 121 -1.71 80.35 -11.61
C LEU A 121 -1.10 80.38 -13.04
N LYS A 122 -0.98 79.23 -13.71
CA LYS A 122 -0.53 79.17 -15.12
C LYS A 122 -1.48 79.91 -16.06
N ASP A 123 -2.78 79.91 -15.75
CA ASP A 123 -3.80 80.50 -16.61
C ASP A 123 -3.76 82.03 -16.48
N ILE A 124 -3.60 82.56 -15.25
CA ILE A 124 -3.33 83.99 -14.99
C ILE A 124 -2.01 84.43 -15.64
N HIS A 125 -0.92 83.67 -15.47
CA HIS A 125 0.35 83.96 -16.14
C HIS A 125 0.22 83.94 -17.68
N SER A 126 -0.63 83.09 -18.24
CA SER A 126 -0.88 83.03 -19.68
C SER A 126 -1.77 84.17 -20.19
N LEU A 127 -2.58 84.79 -19.32
CA LEU A 127 -3.45 85.92 -19.64
C LEU A 127 -2.66 87.23 -19.74
N PHE A 128 -1.70 87.45 -18.82
CA PHE A 128 -0.82 88.63 -18.83
C PHE A 128 0.54 88.41 -19.53
N ALA A 129 0.70 87.31 -20.27
CA ALA A 129 1.95 86.95 -20.93
C ALA A 129 2.39 87.93 -22.04
N ASP A 130 1.42 88.58 -22.70
CA ASP A 130 1.66 89.43 -23.87
C ASP A 130 1.47 90.94 -23.57
N THR A 131 1.04 91.31 -22.36
CA THR A 131 0.69 92.70 -21.98
C THR A 131 1.75 93.41 -21.13
N GLY A 132 2.86 92.76 -20.77
CA GLY A 132 3.92 93.38 -19.95
C GLY A 132 3.53 93.66 -18.48
N VAL A 133 2.41 93.10 -18.02
CA VAL A 133 1.90 93.16 -16.63
C VAL A 133 2.07 91.81 -15.91
N GLY A 134 2.85 90.89 -16.49
CA GLY A 134 3.13 89.55 -15.96
C GLY A 134 4.12 89.52 -14.78
N ARG A 135 4.58 88.32 -14.43
CA ARG A 135 5.46 88.08 -13.26
C ARG A 135 6.77 88.88 -13.28
N ALA A 136 7.36 89.13 -14.44
CA ALA A 136 8.61 89.87 -14.58
C ALA A 136 8.41 91.36 -14.94
N ALA A 137 7.15 91.81 -15.01
CA ALA A 137 6.68 93.15 -15.38
C ALA A 137 7.67 94.30 -15.10
N TYR A 138 8.33 94.74 -16.17
CA TYR A 138 9.09 96.00 -16.22
C TYR A 138 8.23 97.22 -15.82
N SER A 139 6.90 97.10 -15.96
CA SER A 139 5.92 98.12 -15.59
C SER A 139 5.78 98.35 -14.08
N ILE A 140 6.25 97.44 -13.21
CA ILE A 140 6.12 97.57 -11.74
C ILE A 140 7.49 97.68 -11.05
N MET A 141 8.16 98.82 -11.22
CA MET A 141 9.47 99.10 -10.63
C MET A 141 9.46 99.05 -9.09
N GLU A 142 10.59 98.64 -8.51
CA GLU A 142 10.84 98.63 -7.06
C GLU A 142 12.00 99.57 -6.71
N GLN A 143 12.02 100.03 -5.46
CA GLN A 143 13.21 100.56 -4.82
C GLN A 143 14.36 99.55 -4.95
N GLY A 144 15.39 99.90 -5.71
CA GLY A 144 16.53 99.03 -6.04
C GLY A 144 16.46 98.28 -7.38
N LYS A 145 15.28 98.11 -8.00
CA LYS A 145 15.19 97.41 -9.30
C LYS A 145 15.82 98.19 -10.46
N ILE A 146 15.85 99.52 -10.39
CA ILE A 146 16.53 100.37 -11.40
C ILE A 146 18.04 100.05 -11.40
N ASP A 147 18.66 100.00 -10.23
CA ASP A 147 20.08 99.69 -10.06
C ASP A 147 20.39 98.23 -10.45
N LEU A 148 19.48 97.30 -10.15
CA LEU A 148 19.56 95.92 -10.64
C LEU A 148 19.56 95.85 -12.18
N ILE A 149 18.71 96.62 -12.88
CA ILE A 149 18.71 96.63 -14.36
C ILE A 149 20.04 97.17 -14.91
N LEU A 150 20.58 98.23 -14.31
CA LEU A 150 21.87 98.84 -14.71
C LEU A 150 23.08 97.94 -14.44
N SER A 151 23.09 97.23 -13.30
CA SER A 151 24.18 96.32 -12.88
C SER A 151 24.03 94.87 -13.36
N SER A 152 22.85 94.47 -13.87
CA SER A 152 22.57 93.12 -14.37
C SER A 152 23.50 92.70 -15.52
N ARG A 153 23.74 91.38 -15.61
CA ARG A 153 24.49 90.79 -16.72
C ARG A 153 23.70 90.85 -18.03
N PRO A 154 24.34 90.82 -19.20
CA PRO A 154 23.65 90.82 -20.50
C PRO A 154 22.59 89.71 -20.63
N GLU A 155 22.84 88.54 -20.04
CA GLU A 155 21.94 87.39 -20.06
C GLU A 155 20.66 87.63 -19.25
N ASP A 156 20.78 88.28 -18.08
CA ASP A 156 19.65 88.65 -17.24
C ASP A 156 18.84 89.77 -17.91
N ARG A 157 19.53 90.81 -18.39
CA ARG A 157 18.93 91.96 -19.09
C ARG A 157 18.19 91.54 -20.37
N ARG A 158 18.67 90.50 -21.06
CA ARG A 158 17.98 89.92 -22.22
C ARG A 158 16.55 89.48 -21.90
N SER A 159 16.28 88.97 -20.70
CA SER A 159 14.92 88.52 -20.35
C SER A 159 13.88 89.65 -20.42
N VAL A 160 14.26 90.86 -19.99
CA VAL A 160 13.42 92.07 -20.06
C VAL A 160 13.11 92.45 -21.51
N PHE A 161 14.09 92.36 -22.40
CA PHE A 161 13.88 92.60 -23.83
C PHE A 161 13.04 91.50 -24.51
N GLU A 162 13.14 90.24 -24.09
CA GLU A 162 12.31 89.16 -24.62
C GLU A 162 10.84 89.24 -24.14
N GLU A 163 10.60 89.77 -22.94
CA GLU A 163 9.26 90.11 -22.43
C GLU A 163 8.68 91.34 -23.15
N ALA A 164 9.44 92.43 -23.29
CA ALA A 164 9.02 93.62 -24.03
C ALA A 164 8.78 93.36 -25.54
N ALA A 165 9.38 92.31 -26.10
CA ALA A 165 9.15 91.85 -27.47
C ALA A 165 8.00 90.80 -27.60
N GLY A 166 7.32 90.44 -26.51
CA GLY A 166 6.20 89.49 -26.50
C GLY A 166 6.56 88.03 -26.86
N ILE A 167 7.83 87.69 -27.05
CA ILE A 167 8.22 86.35 -27.54
C ILE A 167 8.17 85.26 -26.46
N THR A 168 8.05 85.64 -25.19
CA THR A 168 8.05 84.73 -24.02
C THR A 168 6.97 83.66 -24.08
N LYS A 169 5.77 83.99 -24.58
CA LYS A 169 4.65 83.04 -24.80
C LYS A 169 5.04 81.93 -25.78
N TYR A 170 5.48 82.30 -26.98
CA TYR A 170 5.92 81.36 -28.02
C TYR A 170 7.14 80.54 -27.59
N LYS A 171 8.11 81.16 -26.92
CA LYS A 171 9.30 80.50 -26.36
C LYS A 171 8.93 79.44 -25.32
N THR A 172 7.92 79.71 -24.49
CA THR A 172 7.38 78.76 -23.51
C THR A 172 6.60 77.62 -24.18
N GLN A 173 5.69 77.95 -25.11
CA GLN A 173 4.92 76.96 -25.86
C GLN A 173 5.83 75.99 -26.64
N LYS A 174 6.88 76.50 -27.32
CA LYS A 174 7.88 75.68 -28.01
C LYS A 174 8.58 74.70 -27.05
N LYS A 175 8.94 75.15 -25.84
CA LYS A 175 9.58 74.31 -24.82
C LYS A 175 8.64 73.23 -24.28
N GLU A 176 7.34 73.50 -24.16
CA GLU A 176 6.36 72.49 -23.78
C GLU A 176 6.05 71.51 -24.93
N ALA A 177 6.05 71.97 -26.18
CA ALA A 177 5.86 71.11 -27.36
C ALA A 177 7.03 70.12 -27.55
N LEU A 178 8.28 70.58 -27.45
CA LEU A 178 9.46 69.73 -27.55
C LEU A 178 9.48 68.65 -26.45
N ARG A 179 9.20 69.00 -25.20
CA ARG A 179 9.07 68.04 -24.09
C ARG A 179 7.99 66.99 -24.31
N LYS A 180 6.88 67.35 -24.96
CA LYS A 180 5.83 66.40 -25.33
C LYS A 180 6.30 65.46 -26.44
N LEU A 181 7.02 65.99 -27.45
CA LEU A 181 7.59 65.18 -28.54
C LEU A 181 8.60 64.15 -28.00
N GLU A 182 9.57 64.58 -27.19
CA GLU A 182 10.55 63.72 -26.51
C GLU A 182 9.87 62.58 -25.73
N ALA A 183 8.80 62.89 -24.99
CA ALA A 183 8.02 61.90 -24.26
C ALA A 183 7.22 60.96 -25.17
N THR A 184 6.71 61.44 -26.32
CA THR A 184 6.03 60.60 -27.31
C THR A 184 7.01 59.65 -28.01
N GLU A 185 8.22 60.10 -28.37
CA GLU A 185 9.27 59.28 -28.97
C GLU A 185 9.71 58.14 -28.04
N ALA A 186 9.92 58.44 -26.75
CA ALA A 186 10.20 57.42 -25.73
C ALA A 186 9.08 56.36 -25.59
N ASN A 187 7.81 56.78 -25.71
CA ASN A 187 6.68 55.85 -25.71
C ASN A 187 6.64 54.98 -26.98
N LEU A 188 6.95 55.54 -28.16
CA LEU A 188 7.01 54.79 -29.41
C LEU A 188 8.11 53.71 -29.41
N LEU A 189 9.29 54.01 -28.85
CA LEU A 189 10.36 53.03 -28.65
C LEU A 189 9.88 51.84 -27.80
N ARG A 190 9.26 52.13 -26.64
CA ARG A 190 8.69 51.11 -25.75
C ARG A 190 7.63 50.25 -26.43
N ILE A 191 6.74 50.86 -27.23
CA ILE A 191 5.73 50.12 -28.02
C ILE A 191 6.40 49.23 -29.06
N GLY A 192 7.47 49.70 -29.72
CA GLY A 192 8.26 48.91 -30.65
C GLY A 192 8.84 47.64 -30.04
N ASP A 193 9.33 47.69 -28.81
CA ASP A 193 9.87 46.52 -28.10
C ASP A 193 8.77 45.54 -27.65
N ILE A 194 7.63 46.04 -27.19
CA ILE A 194 6.44 45.21 -26.89
C ILE A 194 6.00 44.45 -28.16
N ILE A 195 5.97 45.11 -29.32
CA ILE A 195 5.61 44.47 -30.60
C ILE A 195 6.62 43.38 -31.00
N LYS A 196 7.91 43.54 -30.74
CA LYS A 196 8.94 42.50 -31.00
C LYS A 196 8.70 41.25 -30.15
N GLU A 197 8.48 41.42 -28.85
CA GLU A 197 8.28 40.29 -27.93
C GLU A 197 6.92 39.60 -28.17
N VAL A 198 5.84 40.33 -28.44
CA VAL A 198 4.55 39.73 -28.84
C VAL A 198 4.69 38.90 -30.12
N LYS A 199 5.43 39.38 -31.14
CA LYS A 199 5.71 38.58 -32.36
C LYS A 199 6.50 37.30 -32.06
N ARG A 200 7.47 37.35 -31.14
CA ARG A 200 8.23 36.17 -30.67
C ARG A 200 7.33 35.15 -29.98
N GLN A 201 6.41 35.62 -29.13
CA GLN A 201 5.44 34.77 -28.43
C GLN A 201 4.47 34.09 -29.40
N ILE A 202 3.93 34.83 -30.38
CA ILE A 202 3.10 34.27 -31.46
C ILE A 202 3.84 33.15 -32.22
N GLY A 203 5.10 33.36 -32.60
CA GLY A 203 5.92 32.33 -33.26
C GLY A 203 6.24 31.11 -32.37
N SER A 204 6.18 31.24 -31.05
CA SER A 204 6.25 30.10 -30.12
C SER A 204 4.93 29.34 -30.06
N LEU A 205 3.82 30.06 -29.85
CA LEU A 205 2.47 29.52 -29.75
C LEU A 205 2.03 28.80 -31.04
N GLN A 206 2.38 29.33 -32.22
CA GLN A 206 2.13 28.67 -33.51
C GLN A 206 2.82 27.30 -33.61
N ARG A 207 4.07 27.17 -33.12
CA ARG A 207 4.80 25.89 -33.10
C ARG A 207 4.20 24.92 -32.08
N GLN A 208 3.75 25.40 -30.93
CA GLN A 208 3.03 24.59 -29.93
C GLN A 208 1.69 24.07 -30.48
N ALA A 209 0.87 24.94 -31.08
CA ALA A 209 -0.37 24.55 -31.75
C ALA A 209 -0.14 23.55 -32.90
N GLY A 210 0.93 23.74 -33.69
CA GLY A 210 1.35 22.78 -34.72
C GLY A 210 1.88 21.45 -34.19
N LYS A 211 2.32 21.37 -32.92
CA LYS A 211 2.60 20.09 -32.24
C LYS A 211 1.31 19.46 -31.72
N ALA A 212 0.44 20.25 -31.08
CA ALA A 212 -0.83 19.78 -30.54
C ALA A 212 -1.76 19.17 -31.61
N ARG A 213 -1.93 19.84 -32.77
CA ARG A 213 -2.73 19.31 -33.89
C ARG A 213 -2.20 17.98 -34.44
N ARG A 214 -0.88 17.83 -34.55
CA ARG A 214 -0.25 16.56 -34.97
C ARG A 214 -0.42 15.45 -33.94
N TYR A 215 -0.33 15.78 -32.65
CA TYR A 215 -0.64 14.85 -31.57
C TYR A 215 -2.12 14.40 -31.62
N GLN A 216 -3.06 15.33 -31.82
CA GLN A 216 -4.50 15.00 -31.93
C GLN A 216 -4.80 14.05 -33.10
N ALA A 217 -4.19 14.27 -34.27
CA ALA A 217 -4.33 13.36 -35.41
C ALA A 217 -3.77 11.96 -35.09
N LEU A 218 -2.49 11.89 -34.67
CA LEU A 218 -1.84 10.61 -34.32
C LEU A 218 -2.52 9.88 -33.16
N HIS A 219 -3.16 10.59 -32.23
CA HIS A 219 -3.94 9.99 -31.15
C HIS A 219 -5.26 9.39 -31.66
N ALA A 220 -5.94 10.04 -32.60
CA ALA A 220 -7.13 9.47 -33.23
C ALA A 220 -6.77 8.22 -34.05
N ASP A 221 -5.70 8.27 -34.83
CA ASP A 221 -5.17 7.11 -35.58
C ASP A 221 -4.82 5.95 -34.63
N LEU A 222 -4.14 6.26 -33.50
CA LEU A 222 -3.78 5.29 -32.47
C LEU A 222 -5.02 4.65 -31.82
N GLN A 223 -6.05 5.42 -31.49
CA GLN A 223 -7.29 4.87 -30.90
C GLN A 223 -8.02 3.91 -31.85
N VAL A 224 -8.02 4.19 -33.16
CA VAL A 224 -8.58 3.28 -34.17
C VAL A 224 -7.77 1.99 -34.25
N LEU A 225 -6.44 2.09 -34.30
CA LEU A 225 -5.54 0.92 -34.35
C LEU A 225 -5.63 0.06 -33.09
N ASP A 226 -5.66 0.68 -31.91
CA ASP A 226 -5.77 0.00 -30.61
C ASP A 226 -7.12 -0.70 -30.43
N THR A 227 -8.21 -0.09 -30.93
CA THR A 227 -9.54 -0.73 -30.98
C THR A 227 -9.52 -1.99 -31.88
N HIS A 228 -8.92 -1.90 -33.08
CA HIS A 228 -8.80 -3.05 -33.98
C HIS A 228 -7.88 -4.15 -33.44
N PHE A 229 -6.78 -3.78 -32.77
CA PHE A 229 -5.89 -4.73 -32.12
C PHE A 229 -6.58 -5.45 -30.96
N SER A 230 -7.25 -4.69 -30.09
CA SER A 230 -8.02 -5.22 -28.95
C SER A 230 -9.13 -6.16 -29.40
N HIS A 231 -9.87 -5.81 -30.46
CA HIS A 231 -10.91 -6.68 -31.02
C HIS A 231 -10.32 -8.00 -31.57
N ARG A 232 -9.18 -7.95 -32.28
CA ARG A 232 -8.50 -9.17 -32.75
C ARG A 232 -7.99 -10.05 -31.61
N LYS A 233 -7.45 -9.47 -30.53
CA LYS A 233 -7.01 -10.29 -29.38
C LYS A 233 -8.19 -10.84 -28.59
N LEU A 234 -9.31 -10.13 -28.50
CA LEU A 234 -10.56 -10.65 -27.97
C LEU A 234 -11.05 -11.84 -28.80
N GLN A 235 -11.09 -11.75 -30.13
CA GLN A 235 -11.47 -12.88 -30.99
C GLN A 235 -10.56 -14.11 -30.83
N SER A 236 -9.24 -13.92 -30.66
CA SER A 236 -8.35 -15.07 -30.40
C SER A 236 -8.63 -15.68 -29.02
N LEU A 237 -8.85 -14.87 -27.97
CA LEU A 237 -9.19 -15.36 -26.64
C LEU A 237 -10.56 -16.05 -26.59
N GLU A 238 -11.54 -15.61 -27.38
CA GLU A 238 -12.82 -16.29 -27.54
C GLU A 238 -12.65 -17.63 -28.25
N GLN A 239 -11.79 -17.73 -29.27
CA GLN A 239 -11.46 -19.01 -29.89
C GLN A 239 -10.72 -19.95 -28.91
N GLU A 240 -9.67 -19.46 -28.23
CA GLU A 240 -8.91 -20.18 -27.20
C GLU A 240 -9.85 -20.71 -26.08
N LEU A 241 -10.86 -19.93 -25.69
CA LEU A 241 -11.88 -20.31 -24.69
C LEU A 241 -12.87 -21.37 -25.23
N ASN A 242 -13.32 -21.23 -26.48
CA ASN A 242 -14.22 -22.19 -27.12
C ASN A 242 -13.54 -23.56 -27.33
N GLU A 243 -12.26 -23.57 -27.69
CA GLU A 243 -11.46 -24.79 -27.82
C GLU A 243 -11.27 -25.47 -26.44
N CYS A 244 -10.89 -24.70 -25.40
CA CYS A 244 -10.78 -25.22 -24.04
C CYS A 244 -12.12 -25.76 -23.48
N THR A 245 -13.23 -25.09 -23.73
CA THR A 245 -14.55 -25.54 -23.23
C THR A 245 -15.07 -26.77 -23.97
N ALA A 246 -14.81 -26.88 -25.27
CA ALA A 246 -15.08 -28.10 -26.03
C ALA A 246 -14.22 -29.29 -25.55
N GLU A 247 -12.95 -29.06 -25.19
CA GLU A 247 -12.11 -30.09 -24.58
C GLU A 247 -12.60 -30.50 -23.19
N ILE A 248 -12.96 -29.55 -22.32
CA ILE A 248 -13.53 -29.83 -20.99
C ILE A 248 -14.81 -30.68 -21.11
N ALA A 249 -15.71 -30.34 -22.05
CA ALA A 249 -16.92 -31.13 -22.29
C ALA A 249 -16.58 -32.57 -22.72
N ARG A 250 -15.68 -32.73 -23.70
CA ARG A 250 -15.20 -34.04 -24.15
C ARG A 250 -14.58 -34.87 -23.01
N VAL A 251 -13.76 -34.25 -22.16
CA VAL A 251 -13.13 -34.93 -21.02
C VAL A 251 -14.20 -35.33 -19.98
N SER A 252 -15.16 -34.45 -19.69
CA SER A 252 -16.29 -34.74 -18.79
C SER A 252 -17.15 -35.91 -19.28
N ASP A 253 -17.44 -35.98 -20.58
CA ASP A 253 -18.17 -37.10 -21.18
C ASP A 253 -17.40 -38.41 -21.03
N THR A 254 -16.07 -38.39 -21.25
CA THR A 254 -15.23 -39.58 -21.05
C THR A 254 -15.07 -39.97 -19.58
N GLU A 255 -15.03 -39.03 -18.64
CA GLU A 255 -15.05 -39.33 -17.20
C GLU A 255 -16.37 -40.03 -16.86
N GLN A 256 -17.51 -39.46 -17.27
CA GLN A 256 -18.82 -40.00 -16.95
C GLN A 256 -19.04 -41.39 -17.57
N ALA A 257 -18.56 -41.63 -18.79
CA ALA A 257 -18.58 -42.95 -19.41
C ALA A 257 -17.72 -43.96 -18.62
N THR A 258 -16.46 -43.64 -18.34
CA THR A 258 -15.55 -44.50 -17.56
C THR A 258 -16.10 -44.78 -16.16
N ARG A 259 -16.73 -43.79 -15.53
CA ARG A 259 -17.36 -43.89 -14.21
C ARG A 259 -18.59 -44.80 -14.23
N ASN A 260 -19.36 -44.82 -15.32
CA ASN A 260 -20.45 -45.77 -15.51
C ASN A 260 -19.90 -47.20 -15.68
N GLU A 261 -18.83 -47.39 -16.45
CA GLU A 261 -18.15 -48.70 -16.59
C GLU A 261 -17.61 -49.22 -15.25
N ILE A 262 -17.02 -48.34 -14.43
CA ILE A 262 -16.57 -48.68 -13.06
C ILE A 262 -17.75 -49.09 -12.19
N ASN A 263 -18.84 -48.31 -12.17
CA ASN A 263 -20.06 -48.65 -11.41
C ASN A 263 -20.64 -50.01 -11.83
N GLU A 264 -20.66 -50.31 -13.13
CA GLU A 264 -21.05 -51.63 -13.64
C GLU A 264 -20.09 -52.74 -13.19
N GLY A 265 -18.78 -52.48 -13.23
CA GLY A 265 -17.74 -53.41 -12.77
C GLY A 265 -17.86 -53.73 -11.28
N GLU A 266 -18.09 -52.71 -10.44
CA GLU A 266 -18.35 -52.87 -9.01
C GLU A 266 -19.64 -53.63 -8.74
N ALA A 267 -20.72 -53.37 -9.50
CA ALA A 267 -21.97 -54.12 -9.38
C ALA A 267 -21.80 -55.60 -9.75
N LYS A 268 -21.06 -55.90 -10.83
CA LYS A 268 -20.72 -57.27 -11.25
C LYS A 268 -19.84 -57.97 -10.20
N LEU A 269 -18.85 -57.28 -9.64
CA LEU A 269 -18.00 -57.78 -8.57
C LEU A 269 -18.78 -58.03 -7.27
N ALA A 270 -19.72 -57.15 -6.91
CA ALA A 270 -20.57 -57.30 -5.74
C ALA A 270 -21.55 -58.48 -5.88
N ALA A 271 -22.05 -58.76 -7.09
CA ALA A 271 -22.83 -59.95 -7.38
C ALA A 271 -21.97 -61.23 -7.23
N ALA A 272 -20.81 -61.29 -7.89
CA ALA A 272 -19.90 -62.43 -7.80
C ALA A 272 -19.40 -62.71 -6.37
N ARG A 273 -19.22 -61.67 -5.54
CA ARG A 273 -18.92 -61.83 -4.11
C ARG A 273 -20.06 -62.51 -3.35
N ARG A 274 -21.32 -62.08 -3.54
CA ARG A 274 -22.47 -62.75 -2.90
C ARG A 274 -22.62 -64.22 -3.34
N GLU A 275 -22.29 -64.53 -4.59
CA GLU A 275 -22.28 -65.91 -5.08
C GLU A 275 -21.16 -66.75 -4.43
N LEU A 276 -19.98 -66.16 -4.21
CA LEU A 276 -18.88 -66.77 -3.46
C LEU A 276 -19.23 -66.95 -1.97
N ASP A 277 -19.73 -65.92 -1.30
CA ASP A 277 -20.17 -65.96 0.10
C ASP A 277 -21.20 -67.09 0.29
N ALA A 278 -22.22 -67.14 -0.58
CA ALA A 278 -23.23 -68.19 -0.58
C ALA A 278 -22.73 -69.57 -1.06
N ALA A 279 -21.50 -69.68 -1.57
CA ALA A 279 -20.83 -70.96 -1.84
C ALA A 279 -19.99 -71.40 -0.63
N ASP A 280 -19.26 -70.47 0.01
CA ASP A 280 -18.52 -70.72 1.24
C ASP A 280 -19.45 -71.06 2.41
N GLU A 281 -20.62 -70.44 2.53
CA GLU A 281 -21.69 -70.89 3.44
C GLU A 281 -22.00 -72.38 3.21
N LYS A 282 -22.31 -72.80 1.98
CA LYS A 282 -22.59 -74.21 1.66
C LYS A 282 -21.40 -75.14 1.95
N ILE A 283 -20.16 -74.67 1.76
CA ILE A 283 -18.94 -75.42 2.08
C ILE A 283 -18.77 -75.57 3.60
N THR A 284 -19.01 -74.51 4.39
CA THR A 284 -18.98 -74.61 5.86
C THR A 284 -20.07 -75.52 6.40
N ASP A 285 -21.28 -75.44 5.83
CA ASP A 285 -22.42 -76.30 6.15
C ASP A 285 -22.14 -77.78 5.82
N ALA A 286 -21.48 -78.04 4.69
CA ALA A 286 -21.01 -79.37 4.31
C ALA A 286 -19.89 -79.88 5.23
N ARG A 287 -18.90 -79.04 5.58
CA ARG A 287 -17.83 -79.39 6.53
C ARG A 287 -18.38 -79.68 7.94
N ALA A 288 -19.38 -78.92 8.40
CA ALA A 288 -20.04 -79.18 9.68
C ALA A 288 -20.74 -80.54 9.69
N LYS A 289 -21.44 -80.90 8.60
CA LYS A 289 -22.09 -82.21 8.42
C LYS A 289 -21.06 -83.35 8.36
N VAL A 290 -19.94 -83.16 7.67
CA VAL A 290 -18.82 -84.13 7.67
C VAL A 290 -18.26 -84.31 9.08
N GLN A 291 -17.99 -83.21 9.81
CA GLN A 291 -17.44 -83.29 11.16
C GLN A 291 -18.41 -83.96 12.15
N GLN A 292 -19.72 -83.73 12.01
CA GLN A 292 -20.75 -84.43 12.76
C GLN A 292 -20.72 -85.94 12.47
N LEU A 293 -20.70 -86.33 11.19
CA LEU A 293 -20.64 -87.75 10.78
C LEU A 293 -19.34 -88.42 11.25
N GLU A 294 -18.20 -87.72 11.24
CA GLU A 294 -16.94 -88.22 11.81
C GLU A 294 -17.03 -88.43 13.33
N ASN A 295 -17.67 -87.51 14.06
CA ASN A 295 -17.90 -87.65 15.50
C ASN A 295 -18.85 -88.81 15.81
N GLU A 296 -19.90 -89.00 15.00
CA GLU A 296 -20.80 -90.14 15.08
C GLU A 296 -20.05 -91.46 14.80
N ILE A 297 -19.23 -91.52 13.74
CA ILE A 297 -18.38 -92.68 13.42
C ILE A 297 -17.38 -92.97 14.54
N ALA A 298 -16.77 -91.95 15.16
CA ALA A 298 -15.87 -92.11 16.30
C ALA A 298 -16.61 -92.68 17.53
N SER A 299 -17.80 -92.17 17.84
CA SER A 299 -18.67 -92.69 18.89
C SER A 299 -19.09 -94.14 18.63
N HIS A 300 -19.48 -94.46 17.40
CA HIS A 300 -19.82 -95.83 17.01
C HIS A 300 -18.61 -96.79 17.08
N ARG A 301 -17.41 -96.36 16.65
CA ARG A 301 -16.16 -97.13 16.82
C ARG A 301 -15.84 -97.38 18.28
N HIS A 302 -15.94 -96.37 19.15
CA HIS A 302 -15.67 -96.54 20.57
C HIS A 302 -16.69 -97.46 21.25
N ARG A 303 -17.96 -97.43 20.84
CA ARG A 303 -18.98 -98.40 21.27
C ARG A 303 -18.68 -99.83 20.79
N ILE A 304 -18.14 -100.00 19.58
CA ILE A 304 -17.70 -101.31 19.08
C ILE A 304 -16.51 -101.81 19.91
N GLU A 305 -15.47 -100.99 20.09
CA GLU A 305 -14.27 -101.34 20.87
C GLU A 305 -14.62 -101.72 22.33
N PHE A 306 -15.56 -100.99 22.95
CA PHE A 306 -16.09 -101.31 24.28
C PHE A 306 -16.81 -102.66 24.31
N ASN A 307 -17.70 -102.92 23.34
CA ASN A 307 -18.41 -104.20 23.23
C ASN A 307 -17.47 -105.38 22.91
N GLU A 308 -16.41 -105.16 22.13
CA GLU A 308 -15.39 -106.18 21.84
C GLU A 308 -14.58 -106.53 23.08
N LYS A 309 -14.23 -105.54 23.92
CA LYS A 309 -13.57 -105.76 25.23
C LYS A 309 -14.47 -106.54 26.19
N HIS A 310 -15.73 -106.13 26.39
CA HIS A 310 -16.70 -106.92 27.17
C HIS A 310 -16.90 -108.33 26.59
N GLY A 311 -16.93 -108.47 25.26
CA GLY A 311 -17.01 -109.77 24.59
C GLY A 311 -15.75 -110.63 24.79
N ALA A 312 -14.58 -110.05 25.01
CA ALA A 312 -13.36 -110.77 25.36
C ALA A 312 -13.34 -111.16 26.85
N GLU A 313 -13.73 -110.26 27.74
CA GLU A 313 -13.87 -110.49 29.19
C GLU A 313 -14.86 -111.64 29.47
N LEU A 314 -16.03 -111.63 28.83
CA LEU A 314 -17.03 -112.69 28.95
C LEU A 314 -16.51 -114.04 28.41
N ARG A 315 -15.71 -114.05 27.34
CA ARG A 315 -15.10 -115.29 26.82
C ARG A 315 -14.04 -115.85 27.78
N GLN A 316 -13.20 -115.01 28.38
CA GLN A 316 -12.26 -115.45 29.43
C GLN A 316 -12.98 -115.96 30.69
N TRP A 317 -14.16 -115.43 31.00
CA TRP A 317 -15.00 -115.92 32.09
C TRP A 317 -15.56 -117.31 31.79
N ILE A 318 -16.09 -117.53 30.58
CA ILE A 318 -16.58 -118.83 30.11
C ILE A 318 -15.44 -119.88 30.09
N GLU A 319 -14.25 -119.54 29.59
CA GLU A 319 -13.10 -120.46 29.60
C GLU A 319 -12.68 -120.88 31.01
N ARG A 320 -12.79 -120.00 32.02
CA ARG A 320 -12.54 -120.34 33.42
C ARG A 320 -13.56 -121.36 33.92
N SER A 321 -14.85 -121.05 33.78
CA SER A 321 -15.91 -121.94 34.26
C SER A 321 -15.94 -123.29 33.54
N GLN A 322 -15.47 -123.37 32.29
CA GLN A 322 -15.33 -124.65 31.58
C GLN A 322 -14.20 -125.52 32.17
N ARG A 323 -13.03 -124.95 32.50
CA ARG A 323 -11.92 -125.70 33.12
C ARG A 323 -12.28 -126.18 34.53
N GLU A 324 -13.01 -125.36 35.30
CA GLU A 324 -13.54 -125.74 36.62
C GLU A 324 -14.56 -126.90 36.55
N ILE A 325 -15.18 -127.15 35.39
CA ILE A 325 -16.08 -128.29 35.16
C ILE A 325 -15.33 -129.56 34.70
N GLU A 326 -14.25 -129.43 33.92
CA GLU A 326 -13.43 -130.58 33.50
C GLU A 326 -12.67 -131.22 34.67
N ASP A 327 -12.03 -130.42 35.53
CA ASP A 327 -11.32 -130.91 36.73
C ASP A 327 -12.25 -131.67 37.69
N ALA A 328 -13.54 -131.32 37.73
CA ALA A 328 -14.53 -131.96 38.59
C ALA A 328 -14.92 -133.39 38.14
N GLN A 329 -14.73 -133.75 36.86
CA GLN A 329 -15.23 -135.03 36.31
C GLN A 329 -14.19 -136.16 36.36
N LEU A 330 -12.89 -135.86 36.46
CA LEU A 330 -11.82 -136.86 36.40
C LEU A 330 -11.63 -137.69 37.68
N CYS A 331 -12.12 -137.24 38.84
CA CYS A 331 -11.89 -137.89 40.13
C CYS A 331 -12.84 -139.07 40.47
N GLN A 332 -13.88 -139.32 39.67
CA GLN A 332 -15.01 -140.15 40.11
C GLN A 332 -14.85 -141.71 40.10
N PRO A 333 -13.90 -142.37 39.41
CA PRO A 333 -13.85 -143.84 39.37
C PRO A 333 -13.03 -144.53 40.49
N HIS A 334 -12.31 -143.79 41.33
CA HIS A 334 -11.34 -144.40 42.29
C HIS A 334 -11.94 -145.12 43.51
N ILE A 335 -13.24 -144.96 43.79
CA ILE A 335 -13.90 -145.48 45.00
C ILE A 335 -14.15 -147.01 44.96
N ARG A 336 -14.00 -147.68 43.80
CA ARG A 336 -14.46 -149.08 43.62
C ARG A 336 -13.39 -150.18 43.56
N LEU A 337 -12.09 -149.86 43.54
CA LEU A 337 -11.03 -150.88 43.33
C LEU A 337 -10.18 -151.23 44.57
N PHE A 338 -10.30 -150.50 45.69
CA PHE A 338 -9.48 -150.73 46.88
C PHE A 338 -10.01 -151.83 47.82
N PHE A 339 -11.24 -152.33 47.61
CA PHE A 339 -11.97 -153.12 48.60
C PHE A 339 -11.95 -154.65 48.40
N LEU A 340 -11.15 -155.19 47.46
CA LEU A 340 -11.30 -156.58 46.99
C LEU A 340 -9.98 -157.36 46.77
N ALA A 341 -8.83 -156.86 47.24
CA ALA A 341 -7.56 -157.59 47.14
C ALA A 341 -6.73 -157.51 48.45
N GLN A 342 -6.11 -158.64 48.82
CA GLN A 342 -5.20 -158.85 49.96
C GLN A 342 -5.81 -158.92 51.38
N ARG A 343 -6.72 -159.89 51.55
CA ARG A 343 -6.85 -160.65 52.81
C ARG A 343 -6.46 -162.10 52.51
N LEU A 344 -5.55 -162.71 53.31
CA LEU A 344 -4.90 -164.03 53.09
C LEU A 344 -3.79 -164.00 52.00
N VAL A 345 -2.66 -164.73 52.08
CA VAL A 345 -2.18 -165.73 53.08
C VAL A 345 -0.61 -165.70 53.20
N PRO A 346 0.04 -166.26 54.25
CA PRO A 346 1.42 -165.88 54.68
C PRO A 346 2.47 -167.05 54.71
N LEU A 347 3.64 -166.79 55.36
CA LEU A 347 4.69 -167.76 55.85
C LEU A 347 5.63 -168.33 54.74
N ARG A 348 6.92 -168.73 54.92
CA ARG A 348 7.95 -168.97 56.00
C ARG A 348 9.36 -169.07 55.29
N LEU A 349 10.59 -169.10 55.86
CA LEU A 349 11.26 -168.92 57.18
C LEU A 349 12.81 -168.82 56.98
N LYS A 350 13.54 -168.30 58.00
CA LYS A 350 14.96 -168.61 58.42
C LYS A 350 16.20 -168.23 57.58
N GLU A 351 17.23 -167.79 58.33
CA GLU A 351 18.71 -167.98 58.19
C GLU A 351 19.44 -167.58 56.88
N GLY A 352 20.62 -166.92 56.91
CA GLY A 352 21.36 -166.30 58.02
C GLY A 352 22.80 -165.89 57.64
N GLY A 353 23.30 -164.76 58.16
CA GLY A 353 24.67 -164.24 57.91
C GLY A 353 24.88 -163.60 56.52
N LEU A 354 26.05 -163.05 56.15
CA LEU A 354 27.27 -162.62 56.88
C LEU A 354 28.13 -161.78 55.89
N LEU A 355 28.99 -160.87 56.39
CA LEU A 355 30.15 -160.19 55.73
C LEU A 355 29.95 -159.59 54.30
N SER A 356 30.08 -158.27 54.09
CA SER A 356 31.32 -157.47 53.97
C SER A 356 32.07 -157.62 52.62
N ILE A 357 33.00 -156.68 52.35
CA ILE A 357 33.92 -156.64 51.18
C ILE A 357 33.17 -156.35 49.86
N ALA A 358 33.24 -155.17 49.22
CA ALA A 358 34.36 -154.28 48.86
C ALA A 358 35.27 -154.86 47.75
N SER A 359 35.95 -153.98 47.01
CA SER A 359 36.64 -154.28 45.73
C SER A 359 35.65 -154.63 44.59
N ASP A 360 35.84 -153.93 43.47
CA ASP A 360 35.80 -154.40 42.08
C ASP A 360 34.60 -155.23 41.53
N LEU A 361 34.24 -155.13 40.24
CA LEU A 361 34.85 -154.43 39.10
C LEU A 361 33.66 -153.88 38.26
N PHE A 362 33.69 -152.68 37.69
CA PHE A 362 34.46 -152.31 36.49
C PHE A 362 34.37 -153.37 35.37
N PHE A 363 34.21 -152.94 34.12
CA PHE A 363 34.00 -153.80 32.95
C PHE A 363 32.72 -154.67 33.04
N LYS A 364 31.66 -154.38 32.27
CA LYS A 364 31.60 -153.72 30.97
C LYS A 364 30.29 -152.89 30.86
N PHE A 365 30.21 -151.82 30.06
CA PHE A 365 30.26 -151.84 28.58
C PHE A 365 29.24 -152.86 28.03
N ARG A 366 28.58 -152.69 26.89
CA ARG A 366 28.55 -151.67 25.83
C ARG A 366 27.54 -152.22 24.81
N ALA A 367 26.89 -151.35 24.04
CA ALA A 367 25.92 -151.69 22.99
C ALA A 367 24.57 -152.23 23.52
N LEU A 368 23.42 -151.76 23.04
CA LEU A 368 23.14 -150.68 22.06
C LEU A 368 22.61 -149.45 22.84
N HIS A 369 23.10 -148.20 22.74
CA HIS A 369 24.15 -147.56 21.89
C HIS A 369 23.83 -147.43 20.40
N LEU A 370 24.20 -146.25 19.83
CA LEU A 370 23.82 -145.71 18.50
C LEU A 370 22.34 -145.26 18.42
N GLU A 371 21.98 -144.05 17.98
CA GLU A 371 22.72 -142.80 17.69
C GLU A 371 21.90 -141.62 18.26
N LEU A 372 22.42 -140.56 18.87
CA LEU A 372 23.78 -140.07 19.12
C LEU A 372 24.59 -139.58 17.90
N LEU A 373 24.63 -138.24 17.74
CA LEU A 373 25.53 -137.43 16.89
C LEU A 373 25.45 -137.63 15.36
N ASN A 374 24.57 -136.84 14.70
CA ASN A 374 24.74 -136.13 13.41
C ASN A 374 23.37 -135.57 12.96
N LEU A 375 23.22 -134.51 12.14
CA LEU A 375 24.15 -133.55 11.54
C LEU A 375 23.41 -132.18 11.55
N CYS A 376 23.89 -131.10 12.17
CA CYS A 376 24.86 -130.12 11.66
C CYS A 376 24.42 -129.34 10.38
N VAL A 377 24.49 -127.99 10.45
CA VAL A 377 24.67 -127.03 9.31
C VAL A 377 23.46 -126.90 8.34
N CYS A 378 22.99 -125.73 7.85
CA CYS A 378 23.42 -124.31 7.79
C CYS A 378 22.13 -123.42 7.75
N ARG A 379 22.04 -122.10 7.97
CA ARG A 379 22.92 -120.90 8.04
C ARG A 379 22.45 -120.02 9.23
N CYS A 380 23.31 -119.33 10.01
CA CYS A 380 24.02 -118.06 9.73
C CYS A 380 23.07 -116.85 9.51
N ASP A 381 23.18 -115.70 10.20
CA ASP A 381 24.28 -115.19 11.07
C ASP A 381 23.85 -114.28 12.25
N LEU A 382 24.75 -114.25 13.26
CA LEU A 382 25.25 -113.21 14.19
C LEU A 382 24.59 -111.80 14.27
N ALA A 383 24.70 -111.01 15.36
CA ALA A 383 25.49 -111.08 16.61
C ALA A 383 24.71 -110.42 17.80
N LEU A 384 24.97 -110.71 19.10
CA LEU A 384 25.86 -109.99 20.06
C LEU A 384 25.65 -108.45 20.11
N GLU A 385 25.67 -107.74 21.26
CA GLU A 385 26.24 -108.10 22.58
C GLU A 385 25.60 -107.35 23.80
N SER A 386 26.33 -107.25 24.92
CA SER A 386 25.86 -107.10 26.30
C SER A 386 25.80 -105.68 26.90
N ARG A 387 25.03 -105.57 27.99
CA ARG A 387 25.23 -104.73 29.21
C ARG A 387 26.32 -103.62 29.20
N ALA A 388 25.85 -102.37 29.32
CA ALA A 388 26.24 -101.37 30.34
C ALA A 388 27.72 -101.01 30.61
N LEU A 389 28.18 -99.88 30.03
CA LEU A 389 28.97 -98.77 30.64
C LEU A 389 28.94 -97.61 29.61
N LYS A 390 28.37 -96.42 29.90
CA LYS A 390 28.91 -95.26 30.64
C LYS A 390 30.07 -94.51 29.93
N PHE A 391 29.84 -93.21 29.68
CA PHE A 391 30.74 -92.12 29.23
C PHE A 391 30.85 -91.71 27.74
N GLU A 392 30.26 -90.52 27.50
CA GLU A 392 30.62 -89.40 26.60
C GLU A 392 30.31 -89.35 25.08
N ARG A 393 29.62 -88.23 24.72
CA ARG A 393 29.41 -87.62 23.38
C ARG A 393 28.50 -88.41 22.41
N LEU A 394 27.54 -87.84 21.67
CA LEU A 394 26.95 -86.49 21.46
C LEU A 394 25.59 -86.70 20.70
N GLN A 395 24.57 -85.82 20.58
CA GLN A 395 24.29 -84.44 21.01
C GLN A 395 22.75 -84.13 20.96
N PHE A 396 22.12 -83.72 22.08
CA PHE A 396 20.79 -83.03 22.18
C PHE A 396 19.52 -83.77 21.67
N ALA A 397 18.28 -83.43 22.09
CA ALA A 397 17.75 -82.86 23.33
C ALA A 397 16.21 -83.04 23.35
N LEU A 398 15.56 -83.14 24.53
CA LEU A 398 14.11 -83.33 24.65
C LEU A 398 13.53 -82.74 25.95
N CYS A 399 12.24 -82.37 25.89
CA CYS A 399 11.20 -82.23 26.92
C CYS A 399 11.50 -82.52 28.42
N ARG A 400 10.85 -81.91 29.44
CA ARG A 400 9.72 -80.92 29.57
C ARG A 400 9.46 -80.71 31.09
N VAL A 401 8.44 -79.89 31.46
CA VAL A 401 7.56 -80.00 32.66
C VAL A 401 7.58 -78.83 33.68
N LEU A 402 6.43 -78.11 33.73
CA LEU A 402 5.75 -77.35 34.81
C LEU A 402 6.34 -76.10 35.53
N PHE A 403 5.46 -75.07 35.57
CA PHE A 403 5.04 -74.23 36.72
C PHE A 403 5.69 -72.86 37.07
N VAL A 404 4.84 -71.82 36.90
CA VAL A 404 4.39 -70.82 37.92
C VAL A 404 5.06 -69.43 38.08
N PHE A 405 4.20 -68.42 37.84
CA PHE A 405 4.04 -67.07 38.44
C PHE A 405 4.91 -65.82 38.11
N GLU A 406 4.13 -64.76 37.84
CA GLU A 406 4.23 -63.32 38.22
C GLU A 406 5.25 -62.29 37.65
N LEU A 407 4.64 -61.17 37.22
CA LEU A 407 4.95 -59.74 37.43
C LEU A 407 6.39 -59.21 37.27
N GLY A 408 6.58 -58.17 36.44
CA GLY A 408 7.92 -57.56 36.26
C GLY A 408 8.10 -56.24 35.48
N ASN A 409 7.12 -55.32 35.44
CA ASN A 409 7.25 -53.86 35.22
C ASN A 409 8.33 -53.22 34.29
N PHE A 410 7.84 -52.30 33.43
CA PHE A 410 8.38 -50.94 33.13
C PHE A 410 9.51 -50.68 32.08
N ARG A 411 9.21 -49.67 31.21
CA ARG A 411 10.10 -48.65 30.59
C ARG A 411 11.19 -49.12 29.59
N ARG A 412 11.74 -48.27 28.70
CA ARG A 412 11.24 -47.13 27.86
C ARG A 412 12.43 -46.62 27.02
N ARG A 413 12.20 -46.32 25.72
CA ARG A 413 12.90 -45.31 24.87
C ARG A 413 14.39 -45.50 24.44
N CYS A 414 14.58 -45.23 23.13
CA CYS A 414 15.76 -44.68 22.44
C CYS A 414 17.07 -45.52 22.39
N GLY A 415 17.86 -45.45 21.31
CA GLY A 415 17.66 -44.77 20.01
C GLY A 415 18.97 -44.57 19.23
N LEU A 416 18.87 -44.11 17.96
CA LEU A 416 19.96 -43.85 17.00
C LEU A 416 20.74 -45.11 16.54
N CYS A 417 21.53 -45.16 15.45
CA CYS A 417 21.60 -44.54 14.11
C CYS A 417 22.71 -45.31 13.33
N GLU A 418 22.92 -45.31 12.00
CA GLU A 418 22.23 -44.83 10.78
C GLU A 418 22.92 -45.51 9.56
N LEU A 419 22.29 -45.58 8.38
CA LEU A 419 22.91 -45.24 7.07
C LEU A 419 21.94 -45.36 5.86
N CYS A 420 21.98 -44.33 5.01
CA CYS A 420 21.65 -44.20 3.57
C CYS A 420 21.33 -45.49 2.77
N LEU A 421 20.33 -45.52 1.88
CA LEU A 421 19.98 -44.53 0.82
C LEU A 421 18.45 -44.41 0.58
N LEU A 422 18.04 -43.39 -0.18
CA LEU A 422 16.64 -42.96 -0.35
C LEU A 422 15.84 -43.79 -1.37
N ILE A 423 14.64 -44.22 -0.96
CA ILE A 423 13.37 -43.57 -1.36
C ILE A 423 12.63 -43.20 -0.06
#